data_AF-A0A6L9Z3V9-F1
#
_entry.id   AF-A0A6L9Z3V9-F1
#
_cell.length_a   1.000
_cell.length_b   1.000
_cell.length_c   1.000
_cell.angle_alpha   90.00
_cell.angle_beta   90.00
_cell.angle_gamma   90.00
#
_symmetry.space_group_name_H-M   'P 1'
#
loop_
_entity.id
_entity.type
_entity.pdbx_description
1 polymer ?
#
loop_
_entity_poly.entity_id
_entity_poly.type
_entity_poly.pdbx_seq_one_letter_code
_entity_poly.pdbx_strand_id
1 'polypeptide(L)'
;MEPKNRCDLKKLFKTGAKPSQQDFADFIDSTLNIKEDGIENPAGADTPLKITAQGDDEKLLDFYAGDTKTWSINQKSGDKPGLNIKYNSGDSKLFIDSSNGNVGLSIDDPPKAKLHIRQTCHEDALRIDDQLNNTTPFVIKKDGKVGIGTDCPKAKLEIKGDQPVLKIWGQGDNDNATIQLGESTAANGGFDLKYIGSSEKKFYIESYSDCVSKGKHLTIVSESGNVGIGTTCPDAKLEVKGNLKLEYGVAVNAFSCDGTLEGCSDMAIPTEKAIKTYADTKALLHGCVSEDFSAKNLTVNGVIKPSAGNKKNNGIFFTKEPDYASKDAAWIRYYRCGNSGENTTLEIGTSNDCDDHIALMPGKGNVGIGTTNPRAKLSINGGLHVGGDCEPG
;
A
#
# COMPACT_ATOMS: atom_id res chain seq x y z
N MET A 1 22.97 72.22 48.16
CA MET A 1 22.52 71.45 49.34
C MET A 1 21.59 70.37 48.84
N GLU A 2 21.58 69.19 49.44
CA GLU A 2 20.56 68.19 49.11
C GLU A 2 19.16 68.72 49.48
N PRO A 3 18.13 68.48 48.65
CA PRO A 3 16.76 68.84 48.97
C PRO A 3 16.30 68.18 50.27
N LYS A 4 15.68 68.96 51.17
CA LYS A 4 15.17 68.41 52.43
C LYS A 4 13.98 67.48 52.17
N ASN A 5 14.00 66.30 52.78
CA ASN A 5 12.85 65.39 52.71
C ASN A 5 11.64 65.96 53.48
N ARG A 6 10.44 65.41 53.24
CA ARG A 6 9.19 65.88 53.89
C ARG A 6 9.23 65.82 55.42
N CYS A 7 10.00 64.91 56.01
CA CYS A 7 10.11 64.80 57.47
C CYS A 7 10.89 65.97 58.07
N ASP A 8 11.96 66.39 57.39
CA ASP A 8 12.76 67.54 57.80
C ASP A 8 12.06 68.87 57.50
N LEU A 9 11.34 68.96 56.38
CA LEU A 9 10.49 70.11 56.07
C LEU A 9 9.39 70.31 57.14
N LYS A 10 8.69 69.26 57.56
CA LYS A 10 7.66 69.35 58.62
C LYS A 10 8.17 69.95 59.94
N LYS A 11 9.47 69.82 60.25
CA LYS A 11 10.04 70.40 61.47
C LYS A 11 10.17 71.93 61.39
N LEU A 12 10.24 72.49 60.18
CA LEU A 12 10.45 73.90 59.89
C LEU A 12 9.14 74.71 59.83
N PHE A 13 8.03 74.06 59.46
CA PHE A 13 6.70 74.67 59.37
C PHE A 13 5.86 74.42 60.64
N LYS A 14 6.27 75.00 61.77
CA LYS A 14 5.53 74.96 63.05
C LYS A 14 4.96 76.33 63.41
N THR A 15 3.92 76.35 64.25
CA THR A 15 3.33 77.59 64.76
C THR A 15 4.39 78.51 65.36
N GLY A 16 4.49 79.75 64.86
CA GLY A 16 5.46 80.75 65.30
C GLY A 16 6.85 80.66 64.65
N ALA A 17 7.13 79.62 63.85
CA ALA A 17 8.37 79.54 63.07
C ALA A 17 8.27 80.40 61.79
N LYS A 18 9.40 80.95 61.33
CA LYS A 18 9.52 81.67 60.06
C LYS A 18 10.43 80.89 59.10
N PRO A 19 9.88 79.99 58.26
CA PRO A 19 10.65 79.28 57.24
C PRO A 19 11.33 80.26 56.28
N SER A 20 12.52 79.90 55.82
CA SER A 20 13.28 80.68 54.84
C SER A 20 12.72 80.51 53.42
N GLN A 21 13.10 81.39 52.50
CA GLN A 21 12.77 81.25 51.08
C GLN A 21 13.19 79.88 50.52
N GLN A 22 14.35 79.36 50.94
CA GLN A 22 14.81 78.04 50.52
C GLN A 22 13.93 76.91 51.08
N ASP A 23 13.42 77.05 52.31
CA ASP A 23 12.51 76.04 52.88
C ASP A 23 11.17 75.99 52.12
N PHE A 24 10.73 77.13 51.57
CA PHE A 24 9.56 77.18 50.69
C PHE A 24 9.86 76.57 49.31
N ALA A 25 11.03 76.81 48.74
CA ALA A 25 11.45 76.18 47.48
C ALA A 25 11.52 74.66 47.64
N ASP A 26 12.21 74.17 48.66
CA ASP A 26 12.31 72.75 48.98
C ASP A 26 10.92 72.12 49.25
N PHE A 27 10.01 72.85 49.88
CA PHE A 27 8.63 72.39 50.09
C PHE A 27 7.86 72.24 48.77
N ILE A 28 7.89 73.26 47.92
CA ILE A 28 7.22 73.25 46.61
C ILE A 28 7.74 72.08 45.77
N ASP A 29 9.07 71.93 45.66
CA ASP A 29 9.71 70.88 44.88
C ASP A 29 9.48 69.47 45.46
N SER A 30 9.10 69.37 46.75
CA SER A 30 8.78 68.09 47.41
C SER A 30 7.32 67.63 47.22
N THR A 31 6.49 68.43 46.55
CA THR A 31 5.05 68.18 46.34
C THR A 31 4.74 67.89 44.87
N LEU A 32 3.70 67.08 44.61
CA LEU A 32 3.22 66.84 43.25
C LEU A 32 2.36 68.02 42.80
N ASN A 33 2.74 68.65 41.68
CA ASN A 33 1.94 69.63 40.98
C ASN A 33 0.97 68.93 40.02
N ILE A 34 -0.33 68.99 40.33
CA ILE A 34 -1.39 68.30 39.57
C ILE A 34 -1.39 68.66 38.08
N LYS A 35 -1.04 69.91 37.73
CA LYS A 35 -1.05 70.39 36.34
C LYS A 35 0.25 70.08 35.61
N GLU A 36 1.38 70.23 36.28
CA GLU A 36 2.71 70.08 35.66
C GLU A 36 3.16 68.62 35.65
N ASP A 37 2.90 67.86 36.72
CA ASP A 37 3.31 66.45 36.84
C ASP A 37 2.32 65.50 36.16
N GLY A 38 1.18 66.02 35.67
CA GLY A 38 0.19 65.25 34.91
C GLY A 38 -0.55 64.17 35.71
N ILE A 39 -0.42 64.16 37.05
CA ILE A 39 -1.10 63.25 37.96
C ILE A 39 -2.22 64.02 38.67
N GLU A 40 -3.47 63.69 38.33
CA GLU A 40 -4.64 64.28 38.98
C GLU A 40 -5.48 63.19 39.66
N ASN A 41 -5.94 63.50 40.88
CA ASN A 41 -7.03 62.77 41.53
C ASN A 41 -8.28 63.65 41.37
N PRO A 42 -9.11 63.45 40.33
CA PRO A 42 -10.25 64.30 40.08
C PRO A 42 -11.23 64.19 41.26
N ALA A 43 -11.77 65.32 41.73
CA ALA A 43 -12.70 65.32 42.85
C ALA A 43 -14.03 64.67 42.43
N GLY A 44 -14.33 63.48 42.96
CA GLY A 44 -15.57 62.74 42.72
C GLY A 44 -15.45 61.29 43.19
N ALA A 45 -16.56 60.68 43.63
CA ALA A 45 -16.55 59.33 44.22
C ALA A 45 -16.23 58.20 43.21
N ASP A 46 -16.33 58.47 41.90
CA ASP A 46 -16.23 57.46 40.82
C ASP A 46 -15.15 57.77 39.77
N THR A 47 -14.30 58.79 39.99
CA THR A 47 -13.25 59.15 39.01
C THR A 47 -11.90 58.55 39.40
N PRO A 48 -11.31 57.64 38.61
CA PRO A 48 -10.01 57.04 38.90
C PRO A 48 -8.88 58.06 38.75
N LEU A 49 -7.70 57.74 39.32
CA LEU A 49 -6.46 58.48 39.12
C LEU A 49 -6.20 58.68 37.62
N LYS A 50 -6.03 59.93 37.17
CA LYS A 50 -5.65 60.24 35.80
C LYS A 50 -4.16 60.59 35.73
N ILE A 51 -3.50 59.98 34.75
CA ILE A 51 -2.10 60.22 34.40
C ILE A 51 -2.10 60.68 32.93
N THR A 52 -1.56 61.86 32.70
CA THR A 52 -1.48 62.46 31.35
C THR A 52 -0.14 62.09 30.73
N ALA A 53 -0.17 61.52 29.53
CA ALA A 53 1.04 61.16 28.80
C ALA A 53 1.88 62.40 28.46
N GLN A 54 3.21 62.28 28.60
CA GLN A 54 4.14 63.39 28.36
C GLN A 54 5.20 63.03 27.30
N GLY A 55 5.61 64.05 26.54
CA GLY A 55 6.64 63.96 25.49
C GLY A 55 6.26 63.12 24.28
N ASP A 56 7.18 63.00 23.32
CA ASP A 56 6.94 62.35 22.02
C ASP A 56 6.61 60.85 22.13
N ASP A 57 7.18 60.19 23.14
CA ASP A 57 6.96 58.77 23.48
C ASP A 57 5.63 58.52 24.22
N GLU A 58 4.87 59.56 24.57
CA GLU A 58 3.65 59.48 25.40
C GLU A 58 3.86 58.65 26.69
N LYS A 59 4.88 59.00 27.47
CA LYS A 59 5.26 58.26 28.69
C LYS A 59 4.25 58.50 29.81
N LEU A 60 3.93 57.45 30.57
CA LEU A 60 3.02 57.50 31.72
C LEU A 60 3.75 57.26 33.04
N LEU A 61 4.55 56.19 33.16
CA LEU A 61 5.29 55.86 34.37
C LEU A 61 6.67 55.27 34.05
N ASP A 62 7.70 55.69 34.79
CA ASP A 62 9.03 55.08 34.80
C ASP A 62 9.27 54.39 36.15
N PHE A 63 9.81 53.17 36.13
CA PHE A 63 10.13 52.37 37.31
C PHE A 63 11.64 52.28 37.51
N TYR A 64 12.12 52.51 38.73
CA TYR A 64 13.54 52.58 39.08
C TYR A 64 13.94 51.50 40.09
N ALA A 65 15.15 50.96 39.95
CA ALA A 65 15.82 50.16 40.98
C ALA A 65 17.05 50.95 41.44
N GLY A 66 16.96 51.58 42.62
CA GLY A 66 17.88 52.66 43.00
C GLY A 66 17.74 53.84 42.04
N ASP A 67 18.85 54.33 41.50
CA ASP A 67 18.87 55.44 40.54
C ASP A 67 18.80 54.99 39.07
N THR A 68 18.72 53.67 38.81
CA THR A 68 18.67 53.13 37.45
C THR A 68 17.23 52.86 37.03
N LYS A 69 16.80 53.47 35.93
CA LYS A 69 15.52 53.13 35.30
C LYS A 69 15.54 51.68 34.80
N THR A 70 14.47 50.93 35.04
CA THR A 70 14.33 49.52 34.67
C THR A 70 13.21 49.30 33.65
N TRP A 71 12.02 49.84 33.92
CA TRP A 71 10.83 49.68 33.07
C TRP A 71 10.14 51.01 32.81
N SER A 72 9.38 51.10 31.71
CA SER A 72 8.42 52.18 31.50
C SER A 72 7.10 51.70 30.92
N ILE A 73 6.03 52.43 31.26
CA ILE A 73 4.71 52.31 30.64
C ILE A 73 4.47 53.57 29.81
N ASN A 74 4.07 53.40 28.56
CA ASN A 74 3.87 54.47 27.59
C ASN A 74 2.60 54.18 26.75
N GLN A 75 2.03 55.19 26.10
CA GLN A 75 0.90 55.03 25.17
C GLN A 75 1.34 54.91 23.71
N LYS A 76 2.65 54.82 23.47
CA LYS A 76 3.24 54.60 22.15
C LYS A 76 4.45 53.66 22.16
N SER A 77 4.72 53.07 21.00
CA SER A 77 5.96 52.37 20.66
C SER A 77 6.53 52.96 19.37
N GLY A 78 7.40 53.97 19.48
CA GLY A 78 7.73 54.83 18.33
C GLY A 78 6.49 55.60 17.88
N ASP A 79 6.17 55.58 16.58
CA ASP A 79 4.98 56.26 16.04
C ASP A 79 3.65 55.49 16.24
N LYS A 80 3.68 54.34 16.92
CA LYS A 80 2.56 53.40 16.99
C LYS A 80 1.76 53.58 18.28
N PRO A 81 0.49 54.02 18.23
CA PRO A 81 -0.34 54.23 19.42
C PRO A 81 -0.82 52.90 20.02
N GLY A 82 -0.74 52.79 21.34
CA GLY A 82 -1.09 51.58 22.09
C GLY A 82 -0.45 51.51 23.46
N LEU A 83 -1.00 50.69 24.35
CA LEU A 83 -0.40 50.48 25.67
C LEU A 83 0.92 49.72 25.52
N ASN A 84 2.02 50.34 25.91
CA ASN A 84 3.36 49.81 25.74
C ASN A 84 4.08 49.66 27.07
N ILE A 85 4.64 48.48 27.33
CA ILE A 85 5.56 48.20 28.43
C ILE A 85 6.92 47.81 27.86
N LYS A 86 7.96 48.57 28.20
CA LYS A 86 9.33 48.36 27.68
C LYS A 86 10.38 48.39 28.79
N TYR A 87 11.53 47.77 28.52
CA TYR A 87 12.73 47.94 29.34
C TYR A 87 13.43 49.27 29.00
N ASN A 88 14.25 49.77 29.93
CA ASN A 88 14.96 51.05 29.82
C ASN A 88 15.69 51.26 28.48
N SER A 89 16.33 50.22 27.93
CA SER A 89 17.21 50.34 26.76
C SER A 89 16.79 49.48 25.56
N GLY A 90 15.52 49.09 25.42
CA GLY A 90 15.14 48.14 24.38
C GLY A 90 13.70 48.16 23.90
N ASP A 91 13.47 47.25 22.96
CA ASP A 91 12.23 46.88 22.31
C ASP A 91 11.04 46.71 23.27
N SER A 92 9.84 47.02 22.78
CA SER A 92 8.58 46.85 23.48
C SER A 92 8.37 45.40 23.89
N LYS A 93 8.15 45.14 25.19
CA LYS A 93 7.98 43.79 25.74
C LYS A 93 6.55 43.31 25.75
N LEU A 94 5.62 44.22 26.03
CA LEU A 94 4.20 44.03 25.84
C LEU A 94 3.66 45.28 25.14
N PHE A 95 3.01 45.09 24.00
CA PHE A 95 2.33 46.16 23.29
C PHE A 95 0.90 45.76 22.97
N ILE A 96 -0.07 46.61 23.27
CA ILE A 96 -1.48 46.44 22.90
C ILE A 96 -1.83 47.57 21.94
N ASP A 97 -2.02 47.21 20.68
CA ASP A 97 -2.33 48.15 19.60
C ASP A 97 -3.73 48.75 19.81
N SER A 98 -3.83 50.08 19.91
CA SER A 98 -5.10 50.75 20.17
C SER A 98 -6.08 50.70 18.99
N SER A 99 -5.59 50.44 17.77
CA SER A 99 -6.41 50.44 16.55
C SER A 99 -7.19 49.14 16.36
N ASN A 100 -6.64 48.01 16.82
CA ASN A 100 -7.16 46.67 16.51
C ASN A 100 -7.17 45.69 17.70
N GLY A 101 -6.61 46.11 18.85
CA GLY A 101 -6.55 45.33 20.08
C GLY A 101 -5.58 44.14 20.03
N ASN A 102 -4.71 44.05 19.01
CA ASN A 102 -3.75 42.97 18.91
C ASN A 102 -2.65 43.14 19.97
N VAL A 103 -2.19 42.02 20.51
CA VAL A 103 -1.16 41.98 21.55
C VAL A 103 0.16 41.49 20.97
N GLY A 104 1.21 42.24 21.27
CA GLY A 104 2.58 41.98 20.86
C GLY A 104 3.49 41.67 22.02
N LEU A 105 4.32 40.64 21.90
CA LEU A 105 5.35 40.30 22.86
C LEU A 105 6.74 40.38 22.21
N SER A 106 7.60 41.26 22.73
CA SER A 106 8.95 41.55 22.18
C SER A 106 8.94 41.98 20.70
N ILE A 107 7.99 42.82 20.29
CA ILE A 107 7.84 43.30 18.92
C ILE A 107 8.10 44.81 18.81
N ASP A 108 8.76 45.23 17.73
CA ASP A 108 8.99 46.65 17.42
C ASP A 108 8.04 47.16 16.33
N ASP A 109 7.35 46.24 15.67
CA ASP A 109 6.34 46.47 14.65
C ASP A 109 4.93 46.25 15.16
N PRO A 110 3.89 46.81 14.51
CA PRO A 110 2.52 46.55 14.90
C PRO A 110 2.25 45.04 14.87
N PRO A 111 1.57 44.47 15.88
CA PRO A 111 1.31 43.05 15.92
C PRO A 111 0.48 42.61 14.70
N LYS A 112 1.02 41.66 13.93
CA LYS A 112 0.41 41.17 12.68
C LYS A 112 -0.66 40.09 12.89
N ALA A 113 -0.86 39.67 14.14
CA ALA A 113 -1.85 38.68 14.56
C ALA A 113 -2.39 39.07 15.94
N LYS A 114 -3.51 38.46 16.36
CA LYS A 114 -4.15 38.75 17.66
C LYS A 114 -3.18 38.61 18.84
N LEU A 115 -2.33 37.60 18.79
CA LEU A 115 -1.14 37.47 19.62
C LEU A 115 0.06 37.28 18.70
N HIS A 116 1.00 38.21 18.72
CA HIS A 116 2.24 38.15 17.93
C HIS A 116 3.44 38.11 18.87
N ILE A 117 4.19 37.03 18.84
CA ILE A 117 5.42 36.86 19.63
C ILE A 117 6.60 36.88 18.68
N ARG A 118 7.54 37.83 18.87
CA ARG A 118 8.80 37.87 18.15
C ARG A 118 9.92 37.43 19.08
N GLN A 119 10.53 36.30 18.76
CA GLN A 119 11.66 35.79 19.51
C GLN A 119 12.98 36.36 18.94
N THR A 120 13.78 37.00 19.79
CA THR A 120 15.07 37.60 19.40
C THR A 120 16.30 36.90 20.00
N CYS A 121 16.15 35.97 20.96
CA CYS A 121 17.24 35.16 21.52
C CYS A 121 16.78 33.78 22.06
N HIS A 122 17.73 32.96 22.53
CA HIS A 122 17.79 31.48 22.61
C HIS A 122 16.67 30.67 23.30
N GLU A 123 15.62 31.28 23.84
CA GLU A 123 14.58 30.59 24.63
C GLU A 123 13.47 29.96 23.77
N ASP A 124 12.35 29.53 24.35
CA ASP A 124 11.16 29.11 23.60
C ASP A 124 10.36 30.34 23.13
N ALA A 125 9.88 30.36 21.87
CA ALA A 125 9.04 31.46 21.35
C ALA A 125 7.70 31.50 22.08
N LEU A 126 7.12 30.32 22.26
CA LEU A 126 5.90 30.08 23.00
C LEU A 126 6.09 28.76 23.73
N ARG A 127 5.91 28.79 25.04
CA ARG A 127 5.93 27.63 25.92
C ARG A 127 4.66 27.64 26.75
N ILE A 128 3.94 26.52 26.73
CA ILE A 128 2.78 26.27 27.57
C ILE A 128 3.10 25.05 28.43
N ASP A 129 3.36 25.31 29.70
CA ASP A 129 3.56 24.27 30.72
C ASP A 129 2.23 23.94 31.40
N ASP A 130 2.05 22.68 31.81
CA ASP A 130 1.00 22.29 32.75
C ASP A 130 1.55 22.27 34.19
N GLN A 131 0.65 22.37 35.18
CA GLN A 131 1.03 22.55 36.60
C GLN A 131 1.52 21.26 37.29
N LEU A 132 1.65 20.13 36.58
CA LEU A 132 1.89 18.82 37.20
C LEU A 132 3.09 18.10 36.57
N ASN A 133 4.30 18.62 36.74
CA ASN A 133 5.58 17.90 36.51
C ASN A 133 5.66 17.11 35.19
N ASN A 134 4.90 17.50 34.16
CA ASN A 134 4.93 16.83 32.89
C ASN A 134 6.02 17.50 32.06
N THR A 135 7.05 16.73 31.67
CA THR A 135 8.14 17.22 30.81
C THR A 135 7.70 17.43 29.35
N THR A 136 6.40 17.67 29.13
CA THR A 136 5.71 17.56 27.85
C THR A 136 5.06 18.88 27.43
N PRO A 137 5.79 20.00 27.35
CA PRO A 137 5.20 21.27 26.96
C PRO A 137 4.76 21.26 25.49
N PHE A 138 3.80 22.13 25.17
CA PHE A 138 3.67 22.64 23.81
C PHE A 138 4.73 23.73 23.65
N VAL A 139 5.72 23.48 22.79
CA VAL A 139 6.83 24.42 22.54
C VAL A 139 6.97 24.75 21.07
N ILE A 140 7.29 26.01 20.78
CA ILE A 140 7.79 26.46 19.48
C ILE A 140 9.21 26.96 19.68
N LYS A 141 10.20 26.28 19.09
CA LYS A 141 11.63 26.63 19.16
C LYS A 141 11.99 27.69 18.13
N LYS A 142 13.14 28.36 18.32
CA LYS A 142 13.65 29.40 17.40
C LYS A 142 13.82 28.93 15.95
N ASP A 143 14.17 27.67 15.75
CA ASP A 143 14.38 27.07 14.43
C ASP A 143 13.06 26.61 13.78
N GLY A 144 11.92 27.00 14.39
CA GLY A 144 10.57 26.72 13.93
C GLY A 144 10.13 25.28 14.17
N LYS A 145 10.80 24.55 15.06
CA LYS A 145 10.36 23.20 15.45
C LYS A 145 9.27 23.29 16.52
N VAL A 146 8.24 22.47 16.36
CA VAL A 146 7.13 22.33 17.31
C VAL A 146 7.26 21.03 18.06
N GLY A 147 7.32 21.11 19.38
CA GLY A 147 7.26 19.95 20.27
C GLY A 147 5.90 19.89 20.95
N ILE A 148 5.30 18.70 20.97
CA ILE A 148 4.14 18.38 21.81
C ILE A 148 4.55 17.15 22.60
N GLY A 149 4.81 17.27 23.91
CA GLY A 149 5.41 16.13 24.61
C GLY A 149 6.91 16.19 24.85
N THR A 150 7.58 17.21 24.34
CA THR A 150 9.05 17.30 24.33
C THR A 150 9.47 18.75 24.21
N ASP A 151 10.49 19.15 24.98
CA ASP A 151 11.11 20.48 24.91
C ASP A 151 12.32 20.53 23.95
N CYS A 152 12.75 19.37 23.47
CA CYS A 152 13.90 19.15 22.59
C CYS A 152 13.50 18.45 21.28
N PRO A 153 12.60 19.02 20.44
CA PRO A 153 12.21 18.39 19.18
C PRO A 153 13.40 18.30 18.20
N LYS A 154 13.56 17.13 17.58
CA LYS A 154 14.59 16.83 16.56
C LYS A 154 14.07 16.96 15.14
N ALA A 155 12.75 16.97 14.95
CA ALA A 155 12.06 17.22 13.68
C ALA A 155 11.27 18.52 13.72
N LYS A 156 10.75 18.98 12.56
CA LYS A 156 9.91 20.19 12.47
C LYS A 156 8.63 20.08 13.31
N LEU A 157 8.07 18.89 13.45
CA LEU A 157 7.01 18.55 14.40
C LEU A 157 7.40 17.24 15.08
N GLU A 158 7.46 17.22 16.41
CA GLU A 158 7.68 16.00 17.19
C GLU A 158 6.61 15.87 18.27
N ILE A 159 5.92 14.72 18.28
CA ILE A 159 4.93 14.35 19.28
C ILE A 159 5.51 13.21 20.12
N LYS A 160 5.65 13.40 21.43
CA LYS A 160 6.27 12.44 22.35
C LYS A 160 5.38 12.20 23.58
N GLY A 161 5.33 10.98 24.09
CA GLY A 161 4.52 10.61 25.25
C GLY A 161 4.43 9.08 25.39
N ASP A 162 3.61 8.60 26.33
CA ASP A 162 3.40 7.15 26.55
C ASP A 162 2.67 6.48 25.38
N GLN A 163 1.84 7.23 24.64
CA GLN A 163 1.15 6.78 23.41
C GLN A 163 0.92 7.98 22.45
N PRO A 164 1.96 8.49 21.77
CA PRO A 164 1.82 9.67 20.92
C PRO A 164 1.01 9.30 19.66
N VAL A 165 -0.09 10.02 19.42
CA VAL A 165 -0.93 9.81 18.23
C VAL A 165 -1.15 11.14 17.52
N LEU A 166 -0.85 11.19 16.22
CA LEU A 166 -1.32 12.26 15.33
C LEU A 166 -2.70 11.85 14.79
N LYS A 167 -3.78 12.45 15.32
CA LYS A 167 -5.13 12.24 14.80
C LYS A 167 -5.44 13.25 13.71
N ILE A 168 -5.78 12.76 12.51
CA ILE A 168 -6.24 13.57 11.38
C ILE A 168 -7.58 13.01 10.94
N TRP A 169 -8.64 13.77 11.14
CA TRP A 169 -10.00 13.39 10.75
C TRP A 169 -10.53 14.41 9.75
N GLY A 170 -11.15 13.90 8.68
CA GLY A 170 -12.04 14.73 7.88
C GLY A 170 -13.31 15.03 8.67
N GLN A 171 -13.89 16.19 8.44
CA GLN A 171 -15.17 16.58 9.01
C GLN A 171 -16.08 17.08 7.88
N GLY A 172 -17.26 16.47 7.74
CA GLY A 172 -18.30 16.88 6.77
C GLY A 172 -18.64 15.75 5.79
N ASP A 173 -19.33 16.06 4.69
CA ASP A 173 -20.00 15.06 3.85
C ASP A 173 -19.09 13.95 3.29
N ASN A 174 -17.77 14.17 3.22
CA ASN A 174 -16.81 13.20 2.70
C ASN A 174 -15.90 12.56 3.77
N ASP A 175 -15.79 13.14 4.97
CA ASP A 175 -14.90 12.67 6.07
C ASP A 175 -13.49 12.23 5.64
N ASN A 176 -12.93 12.87 4.60
CA ASN A 176 -11.62 12.52 4.05
C ASN A 176 -10.48 13.08 4.92
N ALA A 177 -9.47 12.26 5.17
CA ALA A 177 -8.25 12.65 5.87
C ALA A 177 -7.03 12.35 5.00
N THR A 178 -6.07 13.27 4.94
CA THR A 178 -4.87 13.14 4.09
C THR A 178 -3.63 13.56 4.86
N ILE A 179 -2.57 12.74 4.77
CA ILE A 179 -1.19 13.17 4.98
C ILE A 179 -0.53 13.27 3.62
N GLN A 180 -0.09 14.48 3.26
CA GLN A 180 0.56 14.73 1.98
C GLN A 180 2.08 14.73 2.12
N LEU A 181 2.75 14.05 1.19
CA LEU A 181 4.19 13.97 1.08
C LEU A 181 4.58 14.44 -0.31
N GLY A 182 5.24 15.59 -0.45
CA GLY A 182 5.55 16.17 -1.76
C GLY A 182 6.89 16.91 -1.80
N GLU A 183 7.37 17.11 -3.01
CA GLU A 183 8.47 18.01 -3.33
C GLU A 183 7.96 19.38 -3.77
N SER A 184 8.73 20.42 -3.50
CA SER A 184 8.43 21.79 -3.95
C SER A 184 9.15 22.09 -5.27
N THR A 185 8.82 21.34 -6.32
CA THR A 185 9.30 21.57 -7.69
C THR A 185 8.20 22.22 -8.54
N ALA A 186 8.50 22.62 -9.78
CA ALA A 186 7.52 23.25 -10.66
C ALA A 186 6.23 22.41 -10.92
N ALA A 187 6.26 21.10 -10.64
CA ALA A 187 5.12 20.19 -10.81
C ALA A 187 4.51 19.70 -9.48
N ASN A 188 5.09 20.10 -8.33
CA ASN A 188 4.72 19.67 -6.98
C ASN A 188 4.37 18.16 -6.90
N GLY A 189 5.31 17.30 -7.29
CA GLY A 189 5.09 15.85 -7.30
C GLY A 189 5.11 15.24 -5.89
N GLY A 190 4.39 14.13 -5.69
CA GLY A 190 4.38 13.46 -4.39
C GLY A 190 3.40 12.29 -4.28
N PHE A 191 3.08 11.94 -3.03
CA PHE A 191 2.06 10.96 -2.67
C PHE A 191 1.19 11.47 -1.52
N ASP A 192 -0.09 11.16 -1.59
CA ASP A 192 -1.05 11.33 -0.50
C ASP A 192 -1.25 9.96 0.18
N LEU A 193 -1.10 9.91 1.51
CA LEU A 193 -1.63 8.84 2.36
C LEU A 193 -3.02 9.27 2.80
N LYS A 194 -4.04 8.70 2.19
CA LYS A 194 -5.39 9.26 2.23
C LYS A 194 -6.42 8.25 2.65
N TYR A 195 -7.21 8.60 3.64
CA TYR A 195 -8.45 7.90 3.95
C TYR A 195 -9.61 8.65 3.30
N ILE A 196 -10.37 7.96 2.44
CA ILE A 196 -11.63 8.47 1.91
C ILE A 196 -12.77 7.87 2.74
N GLY A 197 -13.53 8.76 3.38
CA GLY A 197 -14.56 8.44 4.36
C GLY A 197 -15.86 7.96 3.73
N SER A 198 -17.00 8.39 4.30
CA SER A 198 -18.42 8.08 3.99
C SER A 198 -18.78 7.51 2.61
N SER A 199 -18.12 7.93 1.53
CA SER A 199 -18.35 7.49 0.15
C SER A 199 -17.60 6.22 -0.28
N GLU A 200 -16.41 5.94 0.27
CA GLU A 200 -15.55 4.84 -0.18
C GLU A 200 -15.04 3.94 0.96
N LYS A 201 -14.86 4.48 2.18
CA LYS A 201 -14.29 3.79 3.36
C LYS A 201 -13.01 3.03 3.04
N LYS A 202 -12.07 3.70 2.36
CA LYS A 202 -10.83 3.13 1.83
C LYS A 202 -9.65 3.99 2.19
N PHE A 203 -8.54 3.34 2.53
CA PHE A 203 -7.23 3.96 2.59
C PHE A 203 -6.53 3.83 1.24
N TYR A 204 -5.86 4.89 0.82
CA TYR A 204 -5.16 5.01 -0.45
C TYR A 204 -3.73 5.49 -0.26
N ILE A 205 -2.84 4.97 -1.10
CA ILE A 205 -1.62 5.65 -1.51
C ILE A 205 -1.87 6.11 -2.95
N GLU A 206 -2.02 7.42 -3.15
CA GLU A 206 -2.28 8.02 -4.47
C GLU A 206 -1.22 9.05 -4.84
N SER A 207 -0.93 9.22 -6.13
CA SER A 207 -0.05 10.31 -6.57
C SER A 207 -0.64 11.67 -6.22
N TYR A 208 0.22 12.55 -5.74
CA TYR A 208 -0.03 13.97 -5.62
C TYR A 208 0.71 14.73 -6.72
N SER A 209 0.01 15.62 -7.40
CA SER A 209 0.54 16.59 -8.35
C SER A 209 -0.48 17.69 -8.56
N ASP A 210 -0.01 18.93 -8.72
CA ASP A 210 -0.87 20.06 -9.07
C ASP A 210 -1.15 20.15 -10.58
N CYS A 211 -0.43 19.38 -11.41
CA CYS A 211 -0.43 19.52 -12.86
C CYS A 211 -0.80 18.23 -13.62
N VAL A 212 -1.02 17.11 -12.93
CA VAL A 212 -1.27 15.80 -13.55
C VAL A 212 -2.38 15.04 -12.80
N SER A 213 -3.13 14.20 -13.51
CA SER A 213 -4.17 13.34 -12.94
C SER A 213 -3.62 12.42 -11.83
N LYS A 214 -4.31 12.39 -10.69
CA LYS A 214 -3.96 11.53 -9.54
C LYS A 214 -4.32 10.07 -9.83
N GLY A 215 -3.34 9.16 -9.67
CA GLY A 215 -3.57 7.72 -9.73
C GLY A 215 -3.60 7.08 -8.34
N LYS A 216 -4.60 6.23 -8.07
CA LYS A 216 -4.67 5.40 -6.85
C LYS A 216 -3.81 4.15 -7.06
N HIS A 217 -2.68 4.06 -6.37
CA HIS A 217 -1.67 2.99 -6.59
C HIS A 217 -1.89 1.81 -5.66
N LEU A 218 -2.17 2.09 -4.38
CA LEU A 218 -2.51 1.08 -3.38
C LEU A 218 -3.83 1.47 -2.73
N THR A 219 -4.68 0.47 -2.52
CA THR A 219 -6.00 0.59 -1.89
C THR A 219 -6.07 -0.41 -0.74
N ILE A 220 -6.57 0.02 0.41
CA ILE A 220 -7.00 -0.89 1.48
C ILE A 220 -8.46 -0.58 1.78
N VAL A 221 -9.31 -1.59 1.64
CA VAL A 221 -10.74 -1.46 1.96
C VAL A 221 -10.92 -1.63 3.45
N SER A 222 -11.31 -0.58 4.16
CA SER A 222 -11.35 -0.62 5.64
C SER A 222 -12.31 -1.65 6.19
N GLU A 223 -13.41 -1.92 5.49
CA GLU A 223 -14.41 -2.90 5.92
C GLU A 223 -13.95 -4.36 5.76
N SER A 224 -13.24 -4.70 4.67
CA SER A 224 -12.82 -6.08 4.38
C SER A 224 -11.34 -6.38 4.68
N GLY A 225 -10.53 -5.34 4.83
CA GLY A 225 -9.07 -5.41 4.90
C GLY A 225 -8.40 -5.84 3.59
N ASN A 226 -9.13 -5.88 2.47
CA ASN A 226 -8.56 -6.28 1.17
C ASN A 226 -7.59 -5.21 0.66
N VAL A 227 -6.43 -5.65 0.18
CA VAL A 227 -5.39 -4.80 -0.39
C VAL A 227 -5.42 -4.91 -1.91
N GLY A 228 -5.65 -3.80 -2.58
CA GLY A 228 -5.55 -3.66 -4.02
C GLY A 228 -4.27 -2.92 -4.41
N ILE A 229 -3.48 -3.48 -5.33
CA ILE A 229 -2.37 -2.76 -5.98
C ILE A 229 -2.76 -2.54 -7.44
N GLY A 230 -2.87 -1.27 -7.86
CA GLY A 230 -3.36 -0.87 -9.18
C GLY A 230 -4.87 -1.05 -9.39
N THR A 231 -5.61 -1.47 -8.35
CA THR A 231 -7.07 -1.58 -8.36
C THR A 231 -7.67 -0.94 -7.11
N THR A 232 -8.86 -0.35 -7.26
CA THR A 232 -9.63 0.25 -6.16
C THR A 232 -10.74 -0.66 -5.65
N CYS A 233 -10.99 -1.77 -6.32
CA CYS A 233 -12.02 -2.75 -5.99
C CYS A 233 -11.40 -4.15 -5.95
N PRO A 234 -10.55 -4.46 -4.94
CA PRO A 234 -9.99 -5.80 -4.79
C PRO A 234 -11.06 -6.80 -4.35
N ASP A 235 -11.29 -7.84 -5.15
CA ASP A 235 -12.22 -8.94 -4.87
C ASP A 235 -11.57 -10.07 -4.05
N ALA A 236 -10.25 -9.99 -3.83
CA ALA A 236 -9.47 -10.89 -3.00
C ALA A 236 -8.68 -10.14 -1.91
N LYS A 237 -8.12 -10.88 -0.94
CA LYS A 237 -7.34 -10.31 0.18
C LYS A 237 -6.14 -9.50 -0.29
N LEU A 238 -5.47 -9.97 -1.33
CA LEU A 238 -4.47 -9.22 -2.09
C LEU A 238 -4.83 -9.38 -3.57
N GLU A 239 -5.19 -8.28 -4.22
CA GLU A 239 -5.38 -8.25 -5.66
C GLU A 239 -4.37 -7.28 -6.27
N VAL A 240 -3.52 -7.81 -7.14
CA VAL A 240 -2.59 -7.00 -7.94
C VAL A 240 -3.16 -6.93 -9.34
N LYS A 241 -3.66 -5.76 -9.73
CA LYS A 241 -4.03 -5.47 -11.11
C LYS A 241 -2.77 -5.11 -11.89
N GLY A 242 -2.05 -6.13 -12.29
CA GLY A 242 -0.75 -6.04 -12.94
C GLY A 242 0.09 -7.28 -12.63
N ASN A 243 1.40 -7.14 -12.70
CA ASN A 243 2.32 -8.24 -12.44
C ASN A 243 2.75 -8.27 -10.96
N LEU A 244 2.75 -9.46 -10.36
CA LEU A 244 3.39 -9.74 -9.08
C LEU A 244 4.76 -10.39 -9.34
N LYS A 245 5.86 -9.68 -9.05
CA LYS A 245 7.23 -10.21 -9.17
C LYS A 245 7.66 -10.79 -7.82
N LEU A 246 8.18 -12.01 -7.83
CA LEU A 246 8.71 -12.73 -6.67
C LEU A 246 10.23 -12.93 -6.91
N GLU A 247 11.08 -12.66 -5.91
CA GLU A 247 12.55 -12.73 -6.04
C GLU A 247 13.10 -14.18 -5.94
N TYR A 248 14.38 -14.38 -6.29
CA TYR A 248 15.02 -15.70 -6.25
C TYR A 248 15.09 -16.23 -4.81
N GLY A 249 14.76 -17.51 -4.61
CA GLY A 249 14.69 -18.11 -3.28
C GLY A 249 13.41 -17.77 -2.50
N VAL A 250 12.50 -16.96 -3.05
CA VAL A 250 11.11 -16.92 -2.57
C VAL A 250 10.51 -18.28 -2.88
N ALA A 251 10.19 -19.03 -1.83
CA ALA A 251 9.36 -20.22 -1.93
C ALA A 251 7.95 -19.77 -2.37
N VAL A 252 7.78 -19.65 -3.68
CA VAL A 252 6.47 -19.63 -4.29
C VAL A 252 6.06 -21.07 -4.31
N ASN A 253 5.35 -21.50 -3.28
CA ASN A 253 4.92 -22.89 -3.25
C ASN A 253 4.04 -23.24 -4.47
N ALA A 254 3.60 -22.22 -5.28
CA ALA A 254 2.79 -21.95 -6.52
C ALA A 254 1.23 -21.85 -6.54
N PHE A 255 0.59 -21.86 -7.72
CA PHE A 255 -0.84 -22.15 -8.06
C PHE A 255 -0.88 -22.41 -9.60
N SER A 256 -1.00 -23.66 -10.10
CA SER A 256 -0.60 -24.11 -11.46
C SER A 256 -1.68 -24.93 -12.18
N CYS A 257 -2.35 -24.41 -13.21
CA CYS A 257 -3.42 -25.14 -13.93
C CYS A 257 -2.98 -26.34 -14.77
N ASP A 258 -1.75 -26.81 -14.61
CA ASP A 258 -1.20 -27.98 -15.29
C ASP A 258 -1.98 -29.26 -15.04
N GLY A 259 -2.68 -29.60 -16.12
CA GLY A 259 -3.39 -30.83 -16.27
C GLY A 259 -2.63 -31.94 -15.62
N THR A 260 -1.46 -32.16 -16.20
CA THR A 260 -0.73 -33.40 -16.44
C THR A 260 0.30 -33.75 -15.36
N LEU A 261 0.49 -32.92 -14.33
CA LEU A 261 1.45 -33.10 -13.24
C LEU A 261 2.86 -33.61 -13.64
N GLU A 262 3.33 -33.45 -14.89
CA GLU A 262 4.57 -34.10 -15.39
C GLU A 262 5.85 -33.39 -14.91
N GLY A 263 5.71 -32.17 -14.36
CA GLY A 263 6.84 -31.30 -14.03
C GLY A 263 7.60 -31.62 -12.74
N CYS A 264 7.10 -32.48 -11.85
CA CYS A 264 7.73 -32.87 -10.57
C CYS A 264 8.51 -31.73 -9.86
N SER A 265 7.88 -30.57 -9.66
CA SER A 265 8.53 -29.39 -9.07
C SER A 265 8.13 -29.22 -7.60
N ASP A 266 9.12 -29.20 -6.70
CA ASP A 266 8.95 -28.88 -5.26
C ASP A 266 8.66 -27.39 -5.00
N MET A 267 8.57 -26.61 -6.09
CA MET A 267 8.43 -25.16 -6.11
C MET A 267 7.14 -24.74 -6.83
N ALA A 268 6.13 -25.63 -6.98
CA ALA A 268 4.83 -25.26 -7.56
C ALA A 268 3.54 -25.92 -6.99
N ILE A 269 2.48 -25.13 -6.65
CA ILE A 269 1.10 -25.56 -6.32
C ILE A 269 0.40 -25.63 -7.66
N PRO A 270 -0.43 -26.64 -7.96
CA PRO A 270 -1.34 -26.67 -9.11
C PRO A 270 -2.72 -25.98 -8.88
N THR A 271 -3.47 -25.54 -9.90
CA THR A 271 -4.85 -25.07 -9.84
C THR A 271 -5.81 -26.24 -10.02
N GLU A 272 -7.12 -26.08 -9.80
CA GLU A 272 -8.07 -27.20 -9.96
C GLU A 272 -8.16 -27.73 -11.40
N LYS A 273 -8.07 -26.84 -12.40
CA LYS A 273 -8.09 -27.20 -13.82
C LYS A 273 -6.90 -28.08 -14.21
N ALA A 274 -5.82 -27.93 -13.45
CA ALA A 274 -4.64 -28.76 -13.47
C ALA A 274 -4.98 -30.17 -13.07
N ILE A 275 -5.20 -30.35 -11.79
CA ILE A 275 -5.17 -31.67 -11.18
C ILE A 275 -6.25 -32.55 -11.81
N LYS A 276 -7.35 -31.93 -12.21
CA LYS A 276 -8.42 -32.56 -12.97
C LYS A 276 -8.04 -33.01 -14.38
N THR A 277 -7.31 -32.21 -15.16
CA THR A 277 -6.93 -32.60 -16.53
C THR A 277 -5.90 -33.74 -16.54
N TYR A 278 -5.01 -33.93 -15.55
CA TYR A 278 -4.11 -35.11 -15.43
C TYR A 278 -4.87 -36.34 -15.00
N ALA A 279 -5.67 -36.22 -13.94
CA ALA A 279 -6.41 -37.34 -13.40
C ALA A 279 -7.38 -37.90 -14.45
N ASP A 280 -8.00 -37.02 -15.23
CA ASP A 280 -8.91 -37.39 -16.32
C ASP A 280 -8.15 -37.96 -17.56
N THR A 281 -6.92 -37.52 -17.85
CA THR A 281 -6.13 -38.07 -18.98
C THR A 281 -5.35 -39.35 -18.66
N LYS A 282 -4.88 -39.57 -17.42
CA LYS A 282 -4.08 -40.75 -17.08
C LYS A 282 -4.89 -41.92 -16.51
N ALA A 283 -5.97 -41.67 -15.75
CA ALA A 283 -6.56 -42.73 -14.94
C ALA A 283 -7.73 -43.47 -15.60
N LEU A 284 -8.56 -42.83 -16.42
CA LEU A 284 -9.97 -43.30 -16.46
C LEU A 284 -10.58 -43.72 -17.79
N LEU A 285 -9.98 -43.51 -18.97
CA LEU A 285 -10.62 -43.98 -20.19
C LEU A 285 -9.67 -44.75 -21.12
N HIS A 286 -9.67 -46.05 -20.86
CA HIS A 286 -9.41 -47.13 -21.81
C HIS A 286 -7.95 -47.51 -22.01
N GLY A 287 -7.67 -48.81 -21.96
CA GLY A 287 -6.48 -49.43 -22.53
C GLY A 287 -6.38 -49.24 -24.06
N CYS A 288 -6.41 -48.00 -24.51
CA CYS A 288 -6.27 -47.51 -25.87
C CYS A 288 -5.90 -46.02 -25.77
N VAL A 289 -4.60 -45.74 -25.73
CA VAL A 289 -3.86 -44.76 -26.56
C VAL A 289 -2.45 -44.60 -25.97
N SER A 290 -1.58 -45.61 -26.19
CA SER A 290 -0.27 -45.19 -26.71
C SER A 290 -0.59 -44.57 -28.07
N GLU A 291 -0.23 -43.31 -28.28
CA GLU A 291 -0.13 -42.78 -29.63
C GLU A 291 0.80 -43.70 -30.40
N ASP A 292 0.18 -44.58 -31.17
CA ASP A 292 0.71 -44.88 -32.46
C ASP A 292 -0.48 -44.77 -33.41
N PHE A 293 -0.89 -43.52 -33.66
CA PHE A 293 -1.68 -43.17 -34.84
C PHE A 293 -0.89 -43.41 -36.15
N SER A 294 0.33 -43.93 -36.04
CA SER A 294 1.11 -44.57 -37.09
C SER A 294 1.38 -46.06 -36.88
N ALA A 295 0.87 -46.71 -35.82
CA ALA A 295 0.90 -48.16 -35.77
C ALA A 295 -0.17 -48.63 -36.73
N LYS A 296 0.27 -49.16 -37.87
CA LYS A 296 -0.53 -50.07 -38.70
C LYS A 296 -0.99 -51.34 -37.96
N ASN A 297 -0.81 -51.40 -36.64
CA ASN A 297 -1.07 -52.51 -35.76
C ASN A 297 -1.81 -52.01 -34.50
N LEU A 298 -3.11 -52.30 -34.40
CA LEU A 298 -3.82 -52.24 -33.12
C LEU A 298 -3.14 -53.23 -32.16
N THR A 299 -2.42 -52.74 -31.15
CA THR A 299 -1.86 -53.63 -30.13
C THR A 299 -2.91 -53.82 -29.04
N VAL A 300 -3.78 -54.82 -29.21
CA VAL A 300 -4.58 -55.34 -28.08
C VAL A 300 -3.63 -56.15 -27.23
N ASN A 301 -3.43 -55.79 -25.95
CA ASN A 301 -2.63 -56.58 -25.01
C ASN A 301 -3.37 -57.87 -24.62
N GLY A 302 -3.52 -58.76 -25.59
CA GLY A 302 -4.26 -60.01 -25.51
C GLY A 302 -4.04 -60.88 -26.75
N VAL A 303 -4.97 -61.82 -26.98
CA VAL A 303 -4.83 -62.92 -27.94
C VAL A 303 -4.77 -62.46 -29.41
N ILE A 304 -5.24 -61.25 -29.73
CA ILE A 304 -5.38 -60.74 -31.11
C ILE A 304 -4.25 -59.75 -31.44
N LYS A 305 -3.37 -60.10 -32.40
CA LYS A 305 -2.24 -59.27 -32.84
C LYS A 305 -2.29 -58.97 -34.35
N PRO A 306 -2.97 -57.90 -34.81
CA PRO A 306 -2.96 -57.50 -36.22
C PRO A 306 -1.57 -57.01 -36.68
N SER A 307 -1.07 -57.54 -37.80
CA SER A 307 0.17 -57.09 -38.45
C SER A 307 0.22 -57.46 -39.95
N ALA A 308 1.12 -56.84 -40.73
CA ALA A 308 1.27 -57.13 -42.17
C ALA A 308 2.50 -58.01 -42.48
N GLY A 309 2.41 -58.89 -43.50
CA GLY A 309 3.55 -59.64 -44.07
C GLY A 309 3.34 -61.16 -44.17
N ASN A 310 4.33 -61.87 -44.73
CA ASN A 310 4.24 -63.29 -45.11
C ASN A 310 4.92 -64.27 -44.12
N LYS A 311 5.02 -63.89 -42.84
CA LYS A 311 5.51 -64.79 -41.79
C LYS A 311 4.32 -65.38 -41.03
N LYS A 312 4.50 -66.52 -40.35
CA LYS A 312 3.42 -67.24 -39.63
C LYS A 312 2.79 -66.44 -38.48
N ASN A 313 3.47 -65.39 -38.01
CA ASN A 313 3.04 -64.51 -36.93
C ASN A 313 2.47 -63.16 -37.43
N ASN A 314 2.19 -63.04 -38.73
CA ASN A 314 1.64 -61.83 -39.33
C ASN A 314 0.17 -62.03 -39.72
N GLY A 315 -0.63 -60.96 -39.73
CA GLY A 315 -2.09 -60.98 -39.93
C GLY A 315 -2.83 -60.63 -38.64
N ILE A 316 -4.14 -60.86 -38.57
CA ILE A 316 -4.86 -60.99 -37.28
C ILE A 316 -4.47 -62.35 -36.73
N PHE A 317 -3.48 -62.37 -35.84
CA PHE A 317 -2.96 -63.60 -35.25
C PHE A 317 -3.63 -63.84 -33.90
N PHE A 318 -4.26 -65.00 -33.74
CA PHE A 318 -4.75 -65.51 -32.48
C PHE A 318 -3.63 -66.33 -31.85
N THR A 319 -2.96 -65.75 -30.85
CA THR A 319 -1.85 -66.41 -30.17
C THR A 319 -2.30 -67.72 -29.53
N LYS A 320 -1.38 -68.68 -29.44
CA LYS A 320 -1.55 -70.00 -28.80
C LYS A 320 -2.51 -69.93 -27.60
N GLU A 321 -3.49 -70.84 -27.56
CA GLU A 321 -4.42 -70.92 -26.43
C GLU A 321 -3.65 -70.96 -25.09
N PRO A 322 -4.05 -70.17 -24.10
CA PRO A 322 -3.36 -70.14 -22.81
C PRO A 322 -3.51 -71.45 -22.02
N ASP A 323 -4.55 -72.25 -22.30
CA ASP A 323 -5.02 -73.28 -21.36
C ASP A 323 -4.81 -74.74 -21.81
N TYR A 324 -4.24 -75.01 -22.99
CA TYR A 324 -3.97 -76.39 -23.44
C TYR A 324 -2.56 -76.58 -24.02
N ALA A 325 -2.00 -77.79 -23.84
CA ALA A 325 -0.61 -78.12 -24.16
C ALA A 325 -0.31 -78.21 -25.67
N SER A 326 -1.33 -78.36 -26.53
CA SER A 326 -1.21 -78.28 -27.99
C SER A 326 -0.87 -76.85 -28.43
N LYS A 327 0.00 -76.71 -29.43
CA LYS A 327 0.69 -75.44 -29.79
C LYS A 327 -0.01 -74.68 -30.90
N ASP A 328 -1.33 -74.82 -30.99
CA ASP A 328 -2.06 -74.44 -32.18
C ASP A 328 -2.44 -72.96 -32.09
N ALA A 329 -2.30 -72.26 -33.21
CA ALA A 329 -2.61 -70.85 -33.38
C ALA A 329 -3.47 -70.70 -34.63
N ALA A 330 -4.30 -69.67 -34.68
CA ALA A 330 -5.10 -69.34 -35.86
C ALA A 330 -4.70 -67.97 -36.40
N TRP A 331 -4.85 -67.77 -37.70
CA TRP A 331 -4.59 -66.47 -38.30
C TRP A 331 -5.51 -66.16 -39.48
N ILE A 332 -5.67 -64.87 -39.69
CA ILE A 332 -6.19 -64.29 -40.94
C ILE A 332 -5.10 -63.35 -41.46
N ARG A 333 -4.50 -63.63 -42.60
CA ARG A 333 -3.36 -62.86 -43.12
C ARG A 333 -3.52 -62.46 -44.59
N TYR A 334 -3.01 -61.28 -44.92
CA TYR A 334 -2.97 -60.77 -46.28
C TYR A 334 -1.52 -60.44 -46.67
N TYR A 335 -1.00 -61.10 -47.71
CA TYR A 335 0.41 -60.96 -48.11
C TYR A 335 0.63 -61.16 -49.61
N ARG A 336 1.82 -60.81 -50.10
CA ARG A 336 2.22 -61.01 -51.51
C ARG A 336 2.87 -62.38 -51.71
N CYS A 337 2.41 -63.15 -52.70
CA CYS A 337 2.94 -64.48 -53.01
C CYS A 337 3.83 -64.46 -54.26
N GLY A 338 5.15 -64.70 -54.09
CA GLY A 338 6.15 -64.71 -55.17
C GLY A 338 6.89 -63.38 -55.37
N ASN A 339 7.93 -63.38 -56.23
CA ASN A 339 8.88 -62.26 -56.38
C ASN A 339 8.56 -61.26 -57.51
N SER A 340 7.41 -61.34 -58.19
CA SER A 340 7.00 -60.35 -59.21
C SER A 340 5.47 -60.30 -59.42
N GLY A 341 4.91 -59.12 -59.74
CA GLY A 341 3.47 -58.88 -60.01
C GLY A 341 2.56 -58.60 -58.79
N GLU A 342 1.29 -58.21 -59.04
CA GLU A 342 0.25 -57.84 -58.05
C GLU A 342 -0.43 -59.04 -57.35
N ASN A 343 0.19 -60.22 -57.36
CA ASN A 343 -0.40 -61.44 -56.81
C ASN A 343 -0.38 -61.43 -55.26
N THR A 344 -1.44 -60.90 -54.65
CA THR A 344 -1.68 -61.02 -53.22
C THR A 344 -2.47 -62.28 -52.89
N THR A 345 -2.43 -62.70 -51.63
CA THR A 345 -3.11 -63.87 -51.06
C THR A 345 -3.76 -63.44 -49.76
N LEU A 346 -5.06 -63.72 -49.61
CA LEU A 346 -5.75 -63.72 -48.31
C LEU A 346 -5.83 -65.17 -47.84
N GLU A 347 -5.27 -65.45 -46.67
CA GLU A 347 -5.23 -66.79 -46.09
C GLU A 347 -5.85 -66.79 -44.70
N ILE A 348 -6.70 -67.78 -44.46
CA ILE A 348 -7.25 -68.13 -43.15
C ILE A 348 -6.74 -69.52 -42.82
N GLY A 349 -6.02 -69.70 -41.72
CA GLY A 349 -5.39 -70.97 -41.39
C GLY A 349 -5.17 -71.19 -39.91
N THR A 350 -4.86 -72.44 -39.56
CA THR A 350 -4.47 -72.86 -38.21
C THR A 350 -3.12 -73.58 -38.25
N SER A 351 -2.36 -73.57 -37.14
CA SER A 351 -1.03 -74.21 -37.08
C SER A 351 -1.13 -75.59 -36.47
N ASN A 352 -1.40 -76.62 -37.26
CA ASN A 352 -0.89 -77.95 -36.95
C ASN A 352 -0.59 -78.78 -38.21
N ASP A 353 -1.25 -78.55 -39.35
CA ASP A 353 -1.00 -79.31 -40.59
C ASP A 353 -0.93 -78.43 -41.85
N CYS A 354 -0.22 -78.89 -42.89
CA CYS A 354 0.02 -78.10 -44.12
C CYS A 354 -1.21 -77.93 -45.03
N ASP A 355 -2.33 -78.56 -44.66
CA ASP A 355 -3.55 -78.66 -45.46
C ASP A 355 -4.77 -77.95 -44.82
N ASP A 356 -4.57 -77.19 -43.73
CA ASP A 356 -5.65 -76.59 -42.93
C ASP A 356 -5.92 -75.11 -43.23
N HIS A 357 -5.41 -74.61 -44.36
CA HIS A 357 -5.67 -73.23 -44.79
C HIS A 357 -6.69 -73.15 -45.92
N ILE A 358 -7.50 -72.08 -45.87
CA ILE A 358 -8.28 -71.58 -46.99
C ILE A 358 -7.52 -70.38 -47.55
N ALA A 359 -7.13 -70.45 -48.83
CA ALA A 359 -6.40 -69.39 -49.52
C ALA A 359 -7.20 -68.84 -50.70
N LEU A 360 -7.41 -67.52 -50.72
CA LEU A 360 -7.93 -66.78 -51.86
C LEU A 360 -6.77 -66.13 -52.59
N MET A 361 -6.61 -66.44 -53.88
CA MET A 361 -5.51 -65.98 -54.73
C MET A 361 -6.03 -64.96 -55.78
N PRO A 362 -6.26 -63.69 -55.41
CA PRO A 362 -6.84 -62.66 -56.29
C PRO A 362 -6.08 -62.49 -57.61
N GLY A 363 -4.75 -62.61 -57.62
CA GLY A 363 -3.94 -62.52 -58.84
C GLY A 363 -4.21 -63.60 -59.91
N LYS A 364 -4.85 -64.73 -59.54
CA LYS A 364 -5.29 -65.79 -60.46
C LYS A 364 -6.82 -66.00 -60.45
N GLY A 365 -7.52 -65.38 -59.49
CA GLY A 365 -8.95 -65.56 -59.24
C GLY A 365 -9.33 -67.00 -58.88
N ASN A 366 -8.48 -67.70 -58.11
CA ASN A 366 -8.68 -69.09 -57.70
C ASN A 366 -8.83 -69.21 -56.17
N VAL A 367 -9.53 -70.25 -55.73
CA VAL A 367 -9.67 -70.66 -54.32
C VAL A 367 -8.93 -71.98 -54.10
N GLY A 368 -8.03 -72.01 -53.12
CA GLY A 368 -7.35 -73.22 -52.66
C GLY A 368 -7.83 -73.63 -51.27
N ILE A 369 -8.27 -74.88 -51.11
CA ILE A 369 -8.55 -75.49 -49.80
C ILE A 369 -7.47 -76.55 -49.58
N GLY A 370 -6.67 -76.40 -48.51
CA GLY A 370 -5.50 -77.24 -48.24
C GLY A 370 -4.33 -77.07 -49.22
N THR A 371 -4.36 -76.07 -50.10
CA THR A 371 -3.22 -75.72 -50.97
C THR A 371 -3.15 -74.23 -51.26
N THR A 372 -1.95 -73.67 -51.26
CA THR A 372 -1.70 -72.27 -51.65
C THR A 372 -1.32 -72.12 -53.13
N ASN A 373 -1.24 -73.22 -53.89
CA ASN A 373 -0.94 -73.22 -55.33
C ASN A 373 -2.05 -73.91 -56.16
N PRO A 374 -3.27 -73.35 -56.18
CA PRO A 374 -4.38 -73.93 -56.92
C PRO A 374 -4.10 -73.97 -58.43
N ARG A 375 -4.28 -75.14 -59.06
CA ARG A 375 -4.09 -75.37 -60.51
C ARG A 375 -5.36 -75.10 -61.34
N ALA A 376 -6.50 -74.90 -60.68
CA ALA A 376 -7.80 -74.59 -61.27
C ALA A 376 -8.57 -73.57 -60.40
N LYS A 377 -9.75 -73.12 -60.87
CA LYS A 377 -10.58 -72.10 -60.19
C LYS A 377 -10.91 -72.46 -58.74
N LEU A 378 -11.18 -73.74 -58.50
CA LEU A 378 -11.18 -74.35 -57.18
C LEU A 378 -10.16 -75.50 -57.23
N SER A 379 -9.21 -75.53 -56.32
CA SER A 379 -8.32 -76.68 -56.11
C SER A 379 -8.39 -77.09 -54.65
N ILE A 380 -8.72 -78.35 -54.42
CA ILE A 380 -8.81 -78.94 -53.10
C ILE A 380 -7.70 -79.98 -53.04
N ASN A 381 -6.74 -79.78 -52.15
CA ASN A 381 -5.72 -80.77 -51.85
C ASN A 381 -6.19 -81.58 -50.65
N GLY A 382 -7.06 -82.54 -50.93
CA GLY A 382 -7.80 -83.30 -49.92
C GLY A 382 -9.10 -83.88 -50.51
N GLY A 383 -9.92 -84.49 -49.65
CA GLY A 383 -11.24 -85.00 -50.06
C GLY A 383 -12.23 -83.85 -50.27
N LEU A 384 -12.88 -83.81 -51.44
CA LEU A 384 -14.04 -82.96 -51.67
C LEU A 384 -15.31 -83.77 -51.37
N HIS A 385 -16.07 -83.38 -50.35
CA HIS A 385 -17.42 -83.87 -50.15
C HIS A 385 -18.41 -82.86 -50.73
N VAL A 386 -19.12 -83.23 -51.80
CA VAL A 386 -20.26 -82.47 -52.34
C VAL A 386 -21.52 -83.24 -51.98
N GLY A 387 -22.13 -82.92 -50.84
CA GLY A 387 -23.42 -83.45 -50.43
C GLY A 387 -24.45 -82.33 -50.43
N GLY A 388 -25.63 -82.56 -51.01
CA GLY A 388 -26.82 -81.81 -50.61
C GLY A 388 -27.39 -82.46 -49.35
N ASP A 389 -27.93 -81.67 -48.43
CA ASP A 389 -28.79 -82.19 -47.37
C ASP A 389 -30.06 -82.74 -48.02
N CYS A 390 -29.97 -83.97 -48.52
CA CYS A 390 -31.13 -84.75 -48.88
C CYS A 390 -31.63 -85.37 -47.58
N GLU A 391 -32.61 -84.74 -46.92
CA GLU A 391 -33.50 -85.52 -46.08
C GLU A 391 -34.13 -86.64 -46.93
N PRO A 392 -34.15 -87.90 -46.46
CA PRO A 392 -34.74 -88.99 -47.23
C PRO A 392 -36.25 -89.05 -46.96
N GLY A 393 -37.06 -88.71 -47.96
CA GLY A 393 -38.51 -88.92 -47.98
C GLY A 393 -39.24 -88.11 -49.04
#